data_AF-A0A5Q2N2H0-F1
#
_entry.id   AF-A0A5Q2N2H0-F1
#
_cell.length_a   1.000
_cell.length_b   1.000
_cell.length_c   1.000
_cell.angle_alpha   90.00
_cell.angle_beta   90.00
_cell.angle_gamma   90.00
#
_symmetry.space_group_name_H-M   'P 1'
#
loop_
_entity.id
_entity.type
_entity.pdbx_description
1 polymer ?
#
loop_
_entity_poly.entity_id
_entity_poly.type
_entity_poly.pdbx_seq_one_letter_code
_entity_poly.pdbx_strand_id
1 'polypeptide(L)'
;MTRKKGLSEANCFEAINSSTFSVPATFLIRGDSVRDPQSQGARLAHHFLEQNRGILSNFAVQSDIHYDGRAVQLRFQTGTQIGAFPLLSPTTSKPDYGLVIKPRFGWSGIGPLLAQMGWRVLPSPLKLPLLRQSERKVPPWVLSSVILHRIKALLGQVDRTFDYVERCTGS
;
A
#
# COMPACT_ATOMS: atom_id res chain seq x y z
N MET A 1 24.67 -20.64 15.37
CA MET A 1 23.45 -20.32 14.59
C MET A 1 22.95 -18.94 15.02
N THR A 2 23.43 -17.89 14.36
CA THR A 2 23.19 -16.49 14.78
C THR A 2 21.80 -16.06 14.30
N ARG A 3 20.89 -15.75 15.24
CA ARG A 3 19.56 -15.22 14.95
C ARG A 3 19.69 -13.95 14.10
N LYS A 4 19.19 -13.99 12.86
CA LYS A 4 18.98 -12.78 12.04
C LYS A 4 18.06 -11.84 12.82
N LYS A 5 18.64 -10.75 13.34
CA LYS A 5 17.92 -9.61 13.93
C LYS A 5 16.81 -9.22 12.95
N GLY A 6 15.56 -9.35 13.39
CA GLY A 6 14.39 -9.18 12.52
C GLY A 6 14.44 -7.83 11.80
N LEU A 7 14.13 -7.84 10.49
CA LEU A 7 13.84 -6.62 9.75
C LEU A 7 12.68 -5.91 10.49
N SER A 8 13.06 -4.85 11.20
CA SER A 8 12.25 -4.04 12.12
C SER A 8 11.09 -3.36 11.39
N GLU A 9 10.06 -2.94 12.14
CA GLU A 9 8.92 -2.09 11.73
C GLU A 9 9.30 -0.81 10.96
N ALA A 10 10.60 -0.48 10.88
CA ALA A 10 11.19 0.72 10.31
C ALA A 10 11.05 0.91 8.77
N ASN A 11 10.56 -0.09 8.02
CA ASN A 11 10.55 -0.03 6.55
C ASN A 11 9.18 0.29 5.93
N CYS A 12 8.16 0.57 6.75
CA CYS A 12 6.82 0.91 6.29
C CYS A 12 6.52 2.39 6.54
N PHE A 13 6.43 3.18 5.47
CA PHE A 13 6.13 4.60 5.51
C PHE A 13 4.63 4.83 5.57
N GLU A 14 4.22 5.83 6.34
CA GLU A 14 2.83 6.25 6.44
C GLU A 14 2.71 7.69 5.93
N ALA A 15 1.73 7.92 5.08
CA ALA A 15 1.42 9.22 4.52
C ALA A 15 -0.08 9.48 4.58
N ILE A 16 -0.46 10.74 4.53
CA ILE A 16 -1.86 11.14 4.41
C ILE A 16 -2.13 11.39 2.91
N ASN A 17 -3.37 11.21 2.45
CA ASN A 17 -3.70 11.56 1.07
C ASN A 17 -3.62 13.07 0.83
N SER A 18 -3.15 13.46 -0.35
CA SER A 18 -2.95 14.85 -0.76
C SER A 18 -1.99 15.59 0.17
N SER A 19 -0.94 14.93 0.65
CA SER A 19 0.08 15.52 1.53
C SER A 19 1.47 15.33 0.96
N THR A 20 2.39 16.16 1.42
CA THR A 20 3.83 16.00 1.14
C THR A 20 4.52 15.52 2.40
N PHE A 21 5.44 14.58 2.26
CA PHE A 21 6.32 14.14 3.34
C PHE A 21 7.72 13.86 2.80
N SER A 22 8.72 13.97 3.67
CA SER A 22 10.12 13.73 3.32
C SER A 22 10.74 12.72 4.27
N VAL A 23 11.61 11.87 3.74
CA VAL A 23 12.37 10.89 4.52
C VAL A 23 13.86 10.98 4.16
N PRO A 24 14.78 10.91 5.14
CA PRO A 24 16.22 10.94 4.86
C PRO A 24 16.66 9.71 4.06
N ALA A 25 17.45 9.87 2.99
CA ALA A 25 17.90 8.75 2.15
C ALA A 25 18.81 7.73 2.89
N THR A 26 19.24 8.05 4.11
CA THR A 26 20.04 7.16 4.95
C THR A 26 19.34 5.85 5.30
N PHE A 27 18.00 5.77 5.26
CA PHE A 27 17.28 4.51 5.47
C PHE A 27 17.56 3.44 4.39
N LEU A 28 18.06 3.85 3.22
CA LEU A 28 18.40 2.95 2.12
C LEU A 28 19.78 2.29 2.31
N ILE A 29 20.62 2.86 3.16
CA ILE A 29 21.98 2.38 3.40
C ILE A 29 21.90 1.15 4.32
N ARG A 30 22.41 0.00 3.83
CA ARG A 30 22.51 -1.24 4.62
C ARG A 30 23.94 -1.45 5.10
N GLY A 31 24.12 -1.68 6.40
CA GLY A 31 25.43 -1.94 7.05
C GLY A 31 25.92 -0.77 7.91
N ASP A 32 26.94 -1.02 8.71
CA ASP A 32 27.55 -0.01 9.60
C ASP A 32 28.66 0.78 8.89
N SER A 33 28.65 2.10 9.13
CA SER A 33 29.71 3.07 8.82
C SER A 33 30.19 3.14 7.36
N VAL A 34 29.49 3.94 6.55
CA VAL A 34 29.97 4.36 5.23
C VAL A 34 30.81 5.63 5.38
N ARG A 35 31.98 5.68 4.72
CA ARG A 35 32.91 6.83 4.73
C ARG A 35 32.28 8.13 4.20
N ASP A 36 31.34 8.01 3.26
CA ASP A 36 30.50 9.11 2.74
C ASP A 36 29.03 8.63 2.62
N PRO A 37 28.21 8.82 3.68
CA PRO A 37 26.83 8.37 3.68
C PRO A 37 25.93 9.20 2.75
N GLN A 38 26.30 10.44 2.42
CA GLN A 38 25.45 11.32 1.61
C GLN A 38 25.55 10.98 0.13
N SER A 39 26.75 10.81 -0.39
CA SER A 39 26.96 10.38 -1.78
C SER A 39 26.33 9.00 -2.05
N GLN A 40 26.52 8.05 -1.14
CA GLN A 40 25.87 6.74 -1.25
C GLN A 40 24.35 6.85 -1.13
N GLY A 41 23.84 7.67 -0.20
CA GLY A 41 22.42 7.95 -0.03
C GLY A 41 21.78 8.53 -1.31
N ALA A 42 22.41 9.51 -1.95
CA ALA A 42 21.95 10.08 -3.22
C ALA A 42 21.84 9.03 -4.33
N ARG A 43 22.89 8.22 -4.51
CA ARG A 43 22.90 7.17 -5.54
C ARG A 43 21.81 6.13 -5.30
N LEU A 44 21.65 5.68 -4.05
CA LEU A 44 20.60 4.73 -3.67
C LEU A 44 19.21 5.34 -3.81
N ALA A 45 19.03 6.62 -3.49
CA ALA A 45 17.78 7.35 -3.65
C ALA A 45 17.36 7.42 -5.13
N HIS A 46 18.29 7.74 -6.04
CA HIS A 46 18.02 7.70 -7.48
C HIS A 46 17.58 6.32 -7.93
N HIS A 47 18.32 5.27 -7.55
CA HIS A 47 17.97 3.91 -7.94
C HIS A 47 16.62 3.47 -7.35
N PHE A 48 16.33 3.86 -6.10
CA PHE A 48 15.07 3.57 -5.44
C PHE A 48 13.88 4.21 -6.17
N LEU A 49 13.99 5.48 -6.56
CA LEU A 49 12.91 6.16 -7.29
C LEU A 49 12.72 5.58 -8.69
N GLU A 50 13.81 5.30 -9.41
CA GLU A 50 13.73 4.69 -10.75
C GLU A 50 13.05 3.31 -10.71
N GLN A 51 13.48 2.44 -9.78
CA GLN A 51 12.88 1.10 -9.65
C GLN A 51 11.41 1.14 -9.25
N ASN A 52 10.99 2.12 -8.45
CA ASN A 52 9.64 2.23 -7.94
C ASN A 52 8.74 3.17 -8.75
N ARG A 53 9.26 3.82 -9.80
CA ARG A 53 8.55 4.85 -10.58
C ARG A 53 7.16 4.39 -11.03
N GLY A 54 7.08 3.18 -11.60
CA GLY A 54 5.81 2.62 -12.09
C GLY A 54 4.80 2.37 -10.96
N ILE A 55 5.26 1.88 -9.80
CA ILE A 55 4.41 1.67 -8.63
C ILE A 55 3.91 3.04 -8.14
N LEU A 56 4.82 3.99 -7.91
CA LEU A 56 4.49 5.32 -7.41
C LEU A 56 3.51 6.05 -8.33
N SER A 57 3.71 6.01 -9.65
CA SER A 57 2.80 6.63 -10.61
C SER A 57 1.40 6.02 -10.60
N ASN A 58 1.29 4.69 -10.45
CA ASN A 58 0.00 4.01 -10.40
C ASN A 58 -0.86 4.46 -9.20
N PHE A 59 -0.22 4.81 -8.09
CA PHE A 59 -0.89 5.33 -6.89
C PHE A 59 -0.94 6.86 -6.82
N ALA A 60 -0.67 7.54 -7.94
CA ALA A 60 -0.61 9.01 -8.01
C ALA A 60 0.33 9.62 -6.96
N VAL A 61 1.46 8.96 -6.69
CA VAL A 61 2.53 9.50 -5.86
C VAL A 61 3.62 10.07 -6.76
N GLN A 62 3.89 11.36 -6.60
CA GLN A 62 5.07 11.99 -7.19
C GLN A 62 6.21 11.96 -6.19
N SER A 63 7.43 11.80 -6.68
CA SER A 63 8.61 11.67 -5.83
C SER A 63 9.81 12.33 -6.46
N ASP A 64 10.61 13.00 -5.64
CA ASP A 64 11.83 13.66 -6.05
C ASP A 64 12.90 13.58 -4.96
N ILE A 65 14.14 13.83 -5.36
CA ILE A 65 15.28 13.87 -4.44
C ILE A 65 15.59 15.33 -4.16
N HIS A 66 15.65 15.68 -2.89
CA HIS A 66 15.97 17.00 -2.42
C HIS A 66 17.22 16.96 -1.54
N TYR A 67 18.11 17.94 -1.69
CA TYR A 67 19.28 18.11 -0.83
C TYR A 67 19.16 19.45 -0.11
N ASP A 68 19.13 19.40 1.22
CA ASP A 68 18.93 20.58 2.08
C ASP A 68 20.25 21.26 2.50
N GLY A 69 21.39 20.84 1.91
CA GLY A 69 22.73 21.30 2.30
C GLY A 69 23.39 20.46 3.39
N ARG A 70 22.65 19.56 4.06
CA ARG A 70 23.16 18.69 5.11
C ARG A 70 22.88 17.21 4.84
N ALA A 71 21.71 16.90 4.30
CA ALA A 71 21.23 15.56 4.07
C ALA A 71 20.48 15.43 2.76
N VAL A 72 20.66 14.28 2.11
CA VAL A 72 19.81 13.86 0.99
C VAL A 72 18.48 13.37 1.54
N GLN A 73 17.39 13.92 1.02
CA GLN A 73 16.02 13.56 1.36
C GLN A 73 15.27 13.06 0.13
N LEU A 74 14.41 12.08 0.34
CA LEU A 74 13.39 11.67 -0.62
C LEU A 74 12.10 12.36 -0.25
N ARG A 75 11.60 13.21 -1.14
CA ARG A 75 10.31 13.89 -0.99
C ARG A 75 9.26 13.13 -1.77
N PHE A 76 8.12 12.90 -1.14
CA PHE A 76 6.96 12.24 -1.71
C PHE A 76 5.74 13.15 -1.60
N GLN A 77 4.98 13.24 -2.68
CA GLN A 77 3.73 13.98 -2.76
C GLN A 77 2.63 13.00 -3.15
N THR A 78 1.71 12.74 -2.23
CA THR A 78 0.61 11.79 -2.44
C THR A 78 -0.55 12.47 -3.15
N GLY A 79 -1.21 11.74 -4.05
CA GLY A 79 -2.48 12.16 -4.66
C GLY A 79 -3.68 11.92 -3.75
N THR A 80 -4.87 11.82 -4.33
CA THR A 80 -6.12 11.55 -3.59
C THR A 80 -6.32 10.06 -3.26
N GLN A 81 -5.52 9.18 -3.87
CA GLN A 81 -5.62 7.74 -3.69
C GLN A 81 -5.22 7.32 -2.27
N ILE A 82 -5.94 6.35 -1.71
CA ILE A 82 -5.70 5.76 -0.39
C ILE A 82 -5.40 4.28 -0.63
N GLY A 83 -4.41 3.73 0.09
CA GLY A 83 -4.03 2.33 -0.09
C GLY A 83 -2.70 1.99 0.55
N ALA A 84 -2.31 0.73 0.44
CA ALA A 84 -1.02 0.22 0.89
C ALA A 84 -0.36 -0.57 -0.24
N PHE A 85 0.92 -0.32 -0.50
CA PHE A 85 1.65 -0.98 -1.59
C PHE A 85 3.14 -1.15 -1.31
N PRO A 86 3.74 -2.25 -1.78
CA PRO A 86 5.16 -2.51 -1.59
C PRO A 86 6.02 -1.60 -2.45
N LEU A 87 7.20 -1.30 -1.92
CA LEU A 87 8.30 -0.63 -2.60
C LEU A 87 9.51 -1.56 -2.62
N LEU A 88 10.17 -1.60 -3.77
CA LEU A 88 11.35 -2.41 -4.02
C LEU A 88 12.59 -1.73 -3.43
N SER A 89 13.44 -2.52 -2.78
CA SER A 89 14.71 -2.06 -2.24
C SER A 89 15.73 -1.82 -3.36
N PRO A 90 16.49 -0.71 -3.32
CA PRO A 90 17.48 -0.41 -4.37
C PRO A 90 18.70 -1.33 -4.32
N THR A 91 18.86 -2.12 -3.25
CA THR A 91 20.01 -3.02 -3.07
C THR A 91 19.69 -4.48 -3.38
N THR A 92 18.44 -4.88 -3.17
CA THR A 92 18.02 -6.29 -3.30
C THR A 92 16.96 -6.51 -4.36
N SER A 93 16.34 -5.43 -4.87
CA SER A 93 15.17 -5.46 -5.76
C SER A 93 13.98 -6.27 -5.19
N LYS A 94 13.98 -6.53 -3.88
CA LYS A 94 12.90 -7.24 -3.17
C LYS A 94 11.94 -6.23 -2.56
N PRO A 95 10.65 -6.60 -2.36
CA PRO A 95 9.65 -5.75 -1.70
C PRO A 95 9.92 -5.66 -0.19
N ASP A 96 11.00 -4.97 0.17
CA ASP A 96 11.50 -4.84 1.54
C ASP A 96 10.98 -3.56 2.22
N TYR A 97 10.33 -2.66 1.47
CA TYR A 97 9.74 -1.41 1.93
C TYR A 97 8.24 -1.37 1.61
N GLY A 98 7.48 -0.55 2.32
CA GLY A 98 6.06 -0.32 2.06
C GLY A 98 5.67 1.13 2.23
N LEU A 99 4.62 1.55 1.52
CA LEU A 99 3.99 2.85 1.70
C LEU A 99 2.49 2.66 1.93
N VAL A 100 1.99 3.27 3.00
CA VAL A 100 0.57 3.29 3.38
C VAL A 100 0.07 4.73 3.30
N ILE A 101 -0.80 5.00 2.34
CA ILE A 101 -1.49 6.28 2.23
C ILE A 101 -2.84 6.15 2.93
N LYS A 102 -3.02 6.95 3.98
CA LYS A 102 -4.20 6.97 4.83
C LYS A 102 -5.12 8.15 4.47
N PRO A 103 -6.41 8.05 4.80
CA PRO A 103 -7.33 9.20 4.68
C PRO A 103 -6.95 10.31 5.66
N ARG A 104 -7.14 11.57 5.27
CA ARG A 104 -6.99 12.75 6.15
C ARG A 104 -7.77 12.67 7.45
N PHE A 105 -8.99 12.12 7.42
CA PHE A 105 -9.85 11.95 8.60
C PHE A 105 -9.60 10.63 9.34
N GLY A 106 -8.53 9.91 8.98
CA GLY A 106 -8.25 8.58 9.49
C GLY A 106 -9.21 7.52 8.98
N TRP A 107 -8.90 6.27 9.32
CA TRP A 107 -9.71 5.12 8.90
C TRP A 107 -11.07 5.06 9.60
N SER A 108 -11.17 5.55 10.84
CA SER A 108 -12.41 5.55 11.62
C SER A 108 -13.49 6.43 10.98
N GLY A 109 -13.11 7.51 10.29
CA GLY A 109 -14.06 8.42 9.63
C GLY A 109 -14.62 7.90 8.30
N ILE A 110 -13.91 7.01 7.60
CA ILE A 110 -14.37 6.50 6.30
C ILE A 110 -15.54 5.53 6.42
N GLY A 111 -15.53 4.63 7.42
CA GLY A 111 -16.56 3.60 7.56
C GLY A 111 -17.99 4.17 7.57
N PRO A 112 -18.30 5.14 8.45
CA PRO A 112 -19.61 5.81 8.48
C PRO A 112 -19.96 6.55 7.19
N LEU A 113 -18.99 7.22 6.55
CA LEU A 113 -19.21 7.93 5.28
C LEU A 113 -19.54 6.96 4.14
N LEU A 114 -18.83 5.83 4.04
CA LEU A 114 -19.15 4.78 3.07
C LEU A 114 -20.54 4.18 3.33
N ALA A 115 -20.90 3.96 4.59
CA ALA A 115 -22.22 3.48 4.95
C ALA A 115 -23.34 4.46 4.53
N GLN A 116 -23.16 5.76 4.78
CA GLN A 116 -24.11 6.80 4.34
C GLN A 116 -24.19 6.91 2.81
N MET A 117 -23.06 6.74 2.11
CA MET A 117 -23.03 6.74 0.64
C MET A 117 -23.41 5.40 0.01
N GLY A 118 -23.90 4.44 0.81
CA GLY A 118 -24.38 3.14 0.33
C GLY A 118 -23.28 2.25 -0.26
N TRP A 119 -22.03 2.39 0.17
CA TRP A 119 -20.88 1.62 -0.29
C TRP A 119 -20.65 1.67 -1.81
N ARG A 120 -21.00 2.80 -2.46
CA ARG A 120 -20.85 3.00 -3.92
C ARG A 120 -19.41 2.85 -4.43
N VAL A 121 -18.42 3.07 -3.56
CA VAL A 121 -16.99 2.89 -3.87
C VAL A 121 -16.42 1.87 -2.90
N LEU A 122 -15.91 0.76 -3.43
CA LEU A 122 -15.30 -0.30 -2.64
C LEU A 122 -13.78 -0.28 -2.77
N PRO A 123 -13.05 -0.59 -1.69
CA PRO A 123 -11.61 -0.78 -1.78
C PRO A 123 -11.32 -1.96 -2.72
N SER A 124 -10.33 -1.81 -3.60
CA SER A 124 -9.93 -2.88 -4.52
C SER A 124 -8.60 -3.50 -4.07
N PRO A 125 -8.54 -4.82 -3.80
CA PRO A 125 -7.28 -5.48 -3.52
C PRO A 125 -6.45 -5.57 -4.80
N LEU A 126 -5.20 -5.15 -4.72
CA LEU A 126 -4.28 -5.17 -5.85
C LEU A 126 -3.48 -6.48 -5.87
N LYS A 127 -3.15 -6.97 -7.07
CA LYS A 127 -2.29 -8.15 -7.28
C LYS A 127 -0.82 -7.80 -7.06
N LEU A 128 -0.50 -7.29 -5.88
CA LEU A 128 0.86 -6.93 -5.47
C LEU A 128 1.37 -7.93 -4.43
N PRO A 129 2.70 -8.13 -4.33
CA PRO A 129 3.29 -8.95 -3.28
C PRO A 129 2.77 -8.52 -1.91
N LEU A 130 2.42 -9.50 -1.07
CA LEU A 130 1.98 -9.21 0.29
C LEU A 130 3.09 -8.48 1.04
N LEU A 131 2.77 -7.26 1.45
CA LEU A 131 3.61 -6.47 2.31
C LEU A 131 3.64 -7.08 3.69
N ARG A 132 4.83 -7.41 4.20
CA ARG A 132 4.98 -7.77 5.62
C ARG A 132 4.43 -6.61 6.45
N GLN A 133 3.44 -6.90 7.30
CA GLN A 133 2.86 -6.01 8.31
C GLN A 133 1.88 -4.90 7.85
N SER A 134 1.70 -4.65 6.54
CA SER A 134 0.70 -3.66 6.07
C SER A 134 -0.74 -4.04 6.45
N GLU A 135 -1.00 -5.34 6.54
CA GLU A 135 -2.29 -5.91 6.96
C GLU A 135 -2.74 -5.40 8.34
N ARG A 136 -1.80 -5.01 9.21
CA ARG A 136 -2.11 -4.45 10.55
C ARG A 136 -2.43 -2.96 10.52
N LYS A 137 -2.07 -2.27 9.45
CA LYS A 137 -2.22 -0.80 9.31
C LYS A 137 -3.52 -0.41 8.59
N VAL A 138 -4.13 -1.37 7.88
CA VAL A 138 -5.44 -1.25 7.26
C VAL A 138 -6.48 -1.91 8.16
N PRO A 139 -7.61 -1.27 8.48
CA PRO A 139 -8.62 -1.87 9.34
C PRO A 139 -9.21 -3.15 8.74
N PRO A 140 -9.52 -4.16 9.57
CA PRO A 140 -10.12 -5.41 9.09
C PRO A 140 -11.42 -5.24 8.30
N TRP A 141 -12.27 -4.28 8.70
CA TRP A 141 -13.56 -4.03 8.03
C TRP A 141 -13.41 -3.62 6.56
N VAL A 142 -12.29 -2.96 6.19
CA VAL A 142 -11.98 -2.57 4.81
C VAL A 142 -11.87 -3.83 3.95
N LEU A 143 -11.13 -4.84 4.43
CA LEU A 143 -10.98 -6.12 3.75
C LEU A 143 -12.30 -6.91 3.73
N SER A 144 -13.05 -6.92 4.83
CA SER A 144 -14.35 -7.58 4.90
C SER A 144 -15.35 -7.03 3.89
N SER A 145 -15.36 -5.71 3.63
CA SER A 145 -16.26 -5.09 2.66
C SER A 145 -16.08 -5.63 1.23
N VAL A 146 -14.83 -5.91 0.84
CA VAL A 146 -14.50 -6.52 -0.46
C VAL A 146 -15.03 -7.93 -0.55
N ILE A 147 -14.86 -8.71 0.51
CA ILE A 147 -15.30 -10.11 0.57
C ILE A 147 -16.83 -10.16 0.49
N LEU A 148 -17.53 -9.35 1.27
CA LEU A 148 -19.00 -9.29 1.26
C LEU A 148 -19.54 -8.91 -0.13
N HIS A 149 -18.90 -7.96 -0.81
CA HIS A 149 -19.29 -7.61 -2.16
C HIS A 149 -19.08 -8.75 -3.16
N ARG A 150 -17.97 -9.48 -3.07
CA ARG A 150 -17.73 -10.66 -3.90
C ARG A 150 -18.76 -11.76 -3.65
N ILE A 151 -19.12 -12.01 -2.39
CA ILE A 151 -20.18 -12.96 -2.04
C ILE A 151 -21.52 -12.53 -2.65
N LYS A 152 -21.89 -11.25 -2.54
CA LYS A 152 -23.11 -10.73 -3.17
C LYS A 152 -23.10 -10.93 -4.69
N ALA A 153 -21.97 -10.69 -5.36
CA ALA A 153 -21.83 -10.91 -6.79
C ALA A 153 -21.98 -12.40 -7.17
N LEU A 154 -21.42 -13.31 -6.38
CA LEU A 154 -21.57 -14.75 -6.57
C LEU A 154 -23.03 -15.19 -6.36
N LEU A 155 -23.70 -14.73 -5.30
CA LEU A 155 -25.11 -15.03 -5.06
C LEU A 155 -26.00 -14.59 -6.23
N GLY A 156 -25.76 -13.40 -6.79
CA GLY A 156 -26.51 -12.93 -7.97
C GLY A 156 -26.29 -13.75 -9.24
N GLN A 157 -25.18 -14.49 -9.35
CA GLN A 157 -24.95 -15.46 -10.43
C GLN A 157 -25.68 -16.78 -10.15
N VAL A 158 -25.67 -17.23 -8.90
CA VAL A 158 -26.33 -18.47 -8.48
C VAL A 158 -27.85 -18.36 -8.62
N ASP A 159 -28.44 -17.24 -8.23
CA ASP A 159 -29.90 -16.99 -8.26
C ASP A 159 -30.51 -17.08 -9.67
N ARG A 160 -29.69 -16.87 -10.72
CA ARG A 160 -30.12 -17.00 -12.13
C ARG A 160 -30.17 -18.44 -12.64
N THR A 161 -29.62 -19.39 -11.90
CA THR A 161 -29.48 -20.80 -12.38
C THR A 161 -30.52 -21.73 -11.76
N PHE A 162 -31.40 -21.23 -10.89
CA PHE A 162 -32.47 -22.04 -10.31
C PHE A 162 -33.71 -22.02 -11.21
N ASP A 163 -33.88 -23.07 -12.01
CA ASP A 163 -35.16 -23.37 -12.65
C ASP A 163 -36.04 -24.17 -11.69
N TYR A 164 -37.27 -23.70 -11.46
CA TYR A 164 -38.29 -24.43 -10.71
C TYR A 164 -38.73 -25.65 -11.51
N VAL A 165 -38.32 -26.85 -11.09
CA VAL A 165 -38.90 -28.10 -11.60
C VAL A 165 -40.15 -28.38 -10.80
N GLU A 166 -41.31 -27.89 -11.27
CA GLU A 166 -42.60 -28.38 -10.80
C GLU A 166 -42.70 -29.87 -11.17
N ARG A 167 -42.68 -30.73 -10.14
CA ARG A 167 -43.07 -32.12 -10.33
C ARG A 167 -44.58 -32.16 -10.50
N CYS A 168 -45.03 -32.30 -11.75
CA CYS A 168 -46.40 -32.73 -12.02
C CYS A 168 -46.60 -34.11 -11.38
N THR A 169 -47.24 -34.16 -10.21
CA THR A 169 -47.82 -35.39 -9.68
C THR A 169 -49.05 -35.70 -10.54
N GLY A 170 -48.81 -36.41 -11.65
CA GLY A 170 -49.85 -36.99 -12.48
C GLY A 170 -50.55 -38.12 -11.73
N SER A 171 -51.87 -38.00 -11.70
CA SER A 171 -52.88 -38.92 -11.13
C SER A 171 -52.92 -40.28 -11.82
#